data_AF-A0A844AFF3-F1
#
_entry.id   AF-A0A844AFF3-F1
#
_cell.length_a   1.000
_cell.length_b   1.000
_cell.length_c   1.000
_cell.angle_alpha   90.00
_cell.angle_beta   90.00
_cell.angle_gamma   90.00
#
_symmetry.space_group_name_H-M   'P 1'
#
loop_
_entity.id
_entity.type
_entity.pdbx_description
1 polymer ?
#
loop_
_entity_poly.entity_id
_entity_poly.type
_entity_poly.pdbx_seq_one_letter_code
_entity_poly.pdbx_strand_id
1 'polypeptide(L)'
;MSPRTGGAGLSSPQAAAVLDVSERTVKRVRAGEVGVKDAMTARAQEFLGRSRTTTGRDAELLDSYAAQVEWSALCAAFPNAHLTCLSSAIGRGWSSVHSRDCRQLTQSERMRQPTSWGGFALNWFPGHDLPWGVECRLGADETPYRVASAERTLLELADKEGAFGEDDVGEAY
;
A
#
# COMPACT_ATOMS: atom_id res chain seq x y z
N MET A 1 -11.57 13.64 -26.22
CA MET A 1 -11.40 12.40 -25.44
C MET A 1 -9.97 11.94 -25.59
N SER A 2 -9.12 12.22 -24.60
CA SER A 2 -7.73 11.78 -24.59
C SER A 2 -7.63 10.38 -23.98
N PRO A 3 -6.71 9.52 -24.45
CA PRO A 3 -6.57 8.17 -23.91
C PRO A 3 -6.06 8.25 -22.46
N ARG A 4 -6.75 7.57 -21.54
CA ARG A 4 -6.26 7.34 -20.18
C ARG A 4 -5.03 6.43 -20.25
N THR A 5 -3.84 7.01 -20.28
CA THR A 5 -2.61 6.28 -20.00
C THR A 5 -2.58 5.97 -18.50
N GLY A 6 -3.00 4.77 -18.13
CA GLY A 6 -2.82 4.22 -16.79
C GLY A 6 -1.32 4.15 -16.47
N GLY A 7 -0.87 5.07 -15.63
CA GLY A 7 0.49 5.06 -15.08
C GLY A 7 0.51 4.35 -13.73
N ALA A 8 1.54 3.59 -13.41
CA ALA A 8 1.73 2.21 -13.84
C ALA A 8 2.29 1.48 -12.62
N GLY A 9 1.86 0.22 -12.36
CA GLY A 9 2.62 -0.65 -11.45
C GLY A 9 4.03 -0.90 -12.01
N LEU A 10 4.86 -1.68 -11.31
CA LEU A 10 6.22 -2.05 -11.75
C LEU A 10 6.29 -2.21 -13.27
N SER A 11 7.20 -1.52 -13.93
CA SER A 11 7.42 -1.71 -15.37
C SER A 11 7.63 -3.21 -15.66
N SER A 12 7.33 -3.67 -16.89
CA SER A 12 7.56 -5.08 -17.25
C SER A 12 8.97 -5.58 -16.89
N PRO A 13 10.05 -4.78 -17.07
CA PRO A 13 11.39 -5.12 -16.59
C PRO A 13 11.47 -5.31 -15.06
N GLN A 14 10.85 -4.42 -14.28
CA GLN A 14 10.90 -4.48 -12.81
C GLN A 14 10.11 -5.67 -12.25
N ALA A 15 8.91 -5.94 -12.79
CA ALA A 15 8.12 -7.11 -12.39
C ALA A 15 8.79 -8.44 -12.82
N ALA A 16 9.50 -8.44 -13.95
CA ALA A 16 10.29 -9.58 -14.40
C ALA A 16 11.43 -9.89 -13.41
N ALA A 17 12.12 -8.86 -12.94
CA ALA A 17 13.17 -8.98 -11.93
C ALA A 17 12.63 -9.48 -10.58
N VAL A 18 11.48 -8.98 -10.12
CA VAL A 18 10.87 -9.38 -8.83
C VAL A 18 10.37 -10.84 -8.85
N LEU A 19 9.74 -11.24 -9.95
CA LEU A 19 9.12 -12.55 -10.07
C LEU A 19 10.08 -13.61 -10.63
N ASP A 20 11.32 -13.23 -10.96
CA ASP A 20 12.34 -14.07 -11.58
C ASP A 20 11.83 -14.77 -12.86
N VAL A 21 11.21 -13.98 -13.74
CA VAL A 21 10.65 -14.44 -15.03
C VAL A 21 10.94 -13.44 -16.13
N SER A 22 10.76 -13.84 -17.39
CA SER A 22 10.92 -12.91 -18.52
C SER A 22 9.85 -11.80 -18.52
N GLU A 23 10.19 -10.61 -19.04
CA GLU A 23 9.20 -9.55 -19.30
C GLU A 23 8.04 -10.00 -20.17
N ARG A 24 8.31 -10.91 -21.11
CA ARG A 24 7.29 -11.52 -21.96
C ARG A 24 6.29 -12.30 -21.10
N THR A 25 6.76 -13.08 -20.13
CA THR A 25 5.90 -13.80 -19.19
C THR A 25 5.04 -12.83 -18.39
N VAL A 26 5.62 -11.74 -17.88
CA VAL A 26 4.87 -10.68 -17.16
C VAL A 26 3.78 -10.06 -18.04
N LYS A 27 4.09 -9.74 -19.30
CA LYS A 27 3.12 -9.18 -20.26
C LYS A 27 1.98 -10.16 -20.53
N ARG A 28 2.27 -11.45 -20.66
CA ARG A 28 1.26 -12.51 -20.87
C ARG A 28 0.39 -12.76 -19.65
N VAL A 29 0.96 -12.69 -18.43
CA VAL A 29 0.19 -12.73 -17.18
C VAL A 29 -0.76 -11.53 -17.11
N ARG A 30 -0.29 -10.32 -17.45
CA ARG A 30 -1.13 -9.11 -17.49
C ARG A 30 -2.25 -9.20 -18.52
N ALA A 31 -1.99 -9.83 -19.66
CA ALA A 31 -2.97 -10.08 -20.70
C ALA A 31 -3.91 -11.27 -20.38
N GLY A 32 -3.72 -11.98 -19.26
CA GLY A 32 -4.52 -13.13 -18.87
C GLY A 32 -4.26 -14.39 -19.70
N GLU A 33 -3.21 -14.41 -20.51
CA GLU A 33 -2.88 -15.53 -21.40
C GLU A 33 -2.25 -16.73 -20.67
N VAL A 34 -1.69 -16.48 -19.48
CA VAL A 34 -1.06 -17.51 -18.65
C VAL A 34 -1.37 -17.24 -17.18
N GLY A 35 -1.61 -18.31 -16.42
CA GLY A 35 -1.87 -18.24 -14.98
C GLY A 35 -0.62 -17.93 -14.16
N VAL A 36 -0.83 -17.40 -12.95
CA VAL A 36 0.23 -17.20 -11.95
C VAL A 36 0.60 -18.56 -11.37
N LYS A 37 1.89 -18.91 -11.44
CA LYS A 37 2.41 -20.17 -10.90
C LYS A 37 2.79 -20.01 -9.43
N ASP A 38 2.73 -21.09 -8.67
CA ASP A 38 3.12 -21.11 -7.25
C ASP A 38 4.53 -20.57 -7.00
N ALA A 39 5.48 -20.83 -7.90
CA ALA A 39 6.83 -20.28 -7.82
C ALA A 39 6.87 -18.75 -7.93
N MET A 40 5.99 -18.15 -8.74
CA MET A 40 5.86 -16.69 -8.86
C MET A 40 5.24 -16.10 -7.59
N THR A 41 4.25 -16.77 -7.02
CA THR A 41 3.65 -16.41 -5.73
C THR A 41 4.67 -16.50 -4.60
N ALA A 42 5.46 -17.58 -4.54
CA ALA A 42 6.52 -17.76 -3.56
C ALA A 42 7.63 -16.71 -3.69
N ARG A 43 8.05 -16.37 -4.91
CA ARG A 43 9.02 -15.28 -5.14
C ARG A 43 8.47 -13.91 -4.79
N ALA A 44 7.20 -13.64 -5.08
CA ALA A 44 6.56 -12.42 -4.59
C ALA A 44 6.53 -12.39 -3.06
N GLN A 45 6.22 -13.50 -2.39
CA GLN A 45 6.25 -13.59 -0.92
C GLN A 45 7.66 -13.47 -0.33
N GLU A 46 8.68 -14.03 -0.97
CA GLU A 46 10.07 -13.88 -0.56
C GLU A 46 10.57 -12.45 -0.77
N PHE A 47 10.22 -11.82 -1.89
CA PHE A 47 10.49 -10.41 -2.12
C PHE A 47 9.81 -9.53 -1.06
N LEU A 48 8.55 -9.82 -0.71
CA LEU A 48 7.83 -9.16 0.38
C LEU A 48 8.49 -9.42 1.75
N GLY A 49 8.96 -10.64 2.01
CA GLY A 49 9.69 -10.99 3.24
C GLY A 49 11.09 -10.37 3.32
N ARG A 50 11.70 -10.05 2.16
CA ARG A 50 12.96 -9.30 2.05
C ARG A 50 12.78 -7.79 2.04
N SER A 51 11.57 -7.30 1.76
CA SER A 51 11.21 -5.88 1.81
C SER A 51 11.09 -5.38 3.26
N ARG A 52 11.96 -5.87 4.17
CA ARG A 52 12.10 -5.41 5.56
C ARG A 52 12.26 -3.89 5.55
N THR A 53 11.19 -3.15 5.80
CA THR A 53 10.53 -2.81 7.07
C THR A 53 11.24 -1.67 7.72
N THR A 54 10.52 -0.56 7.87
CA THR A 54 10.65 0.37 9.00
C THR A 54 11.21 -0.32 10.25
N THR A 55 12.33 0.16 10.78
CA THR A 55 12.99 -0.39 11.98
C THR A 55 13.21 0.69 13.05
N GLY A 56 13.50 0.26 14.27
CA GLY A 56 13.76 1.17 15.39
C GLY A 56 12.50 1.96 15.78
N ARG A 57 12.69 3.24 16.11
CA ARG A 57 11.63 4.11 16.63
C ARG A 57 10.43 4.25 15.70
N ASP A 58 10.66 4.35 14.39
CA ASP A 58 9.58 4.50 13.40
C ASP A 58 8.67 3.26 13.36
N ALA A 59 9.24 2.08 13.61
CA ALA A 59 8.49 0.83 13.69
C ALA A 59 7.59 0.80 14.93
N GLU A 60 8.10 1.25 16.07
CA GLU A 60 7.36 1.33 17.33
C GLU A 60 6.22 2.34 17.28
N LEU A 61 6.45 3.51 16.67
CA LEU A 61 5.41 4.53 16.45
C LEU A 61 4.31 3.98 15.54
N LEU A 62 4.69 3.31 14.45
CA LEU A 62 3.76 2.74 13.49
C LEU A 62 2.88 1.66 14.13
N ASP A 63 3.47 0.75 14.89
CA ASP A 63 2.73 -0.31 15.59
C ASP A 63 1.82 0.26 16.69
N SER A 64 2.28 1.27 17.43
CA SER A 64 1.50 1.96 18.46
C SER A 64 0.28 2.66 17.86
N TYR A 65 0.46 3.38 16.74
CA TYR A 65 -0.63 4.03 16.04
C TYR A 65 -1.60 2.99 15.45
N ALA A 66 -1.08 1.95 14.78
CA ALA A 66 -1.88 0.88 14.20
C ALA A 66 -2.85 0.23 15.20
N ALA A 67 -2.40 0.05 16.45
CA ALA A 67 -3.23 -0.47 17.55
C ALA A 67 -4.33 0.52 17.97
N GLN A 68 -4.05 1.82 18.02
CA GLN A 68 -5.02 2.85 18.40
C GLN A 68 -6.17 3.00 17.40
N VAL A 69 -5.89 2.77 16.11
CA VAL A 69 -6.85 2.98 15.01
C VAL A 69 -7.30 1.68 14.32
N GLU A 70 -7.09 0.53 14.97
CA GLU A 70 -7.63 -0.77 14.57
C GLU A 70 -7.26 -1.18 13.12
N TRP A 71 -6.02 -0.93 12.73
CA TRP A 71 -5.54 -1.20 11.37
C TRP A 71 -5.58 -2.69 11.00
N SER A 72 -5.32 -3.58 11.94
CA SER A 72 -5.45 -5.03 11.74
C SER A 72 -6.89 -5.45 11.44
N ALA A 73 -7.86 -4.94 12.20
CA ALA A 73 -9.27 -5.21 11.96
C ALA A 73 -9.74 -4.66 10.59
N LEU A 74 -9.26 -3.48 10.21
CA LEU A 74 -9.55 -2.89 8.91
C LEU A 74 -8.96 -3.72 7.75
N CYS A 75 -7.72 -4.17 7.87
CA CYS A 75 -7.08 -5.03 6.87
C CYS A 75 -7.72 -6.42 6.80
N ALA A 76 -8.23 -6.95 7.92
CA ALA A 76 -9.01 -8.18 7.93
C ALA A 76 -10.35 -8.01 7.18
N ALA A 77 -11.02 -6.88 7.35
CA ALA A 77 -12.27 -6.56 6.64
C ALA A 77 -12.06 -6.33 5.14
N PHE A 78 -10.90 -5.79 4.74
CA PHE A 78 -10.52 -5.51 3.36
C PHE A 78 -9.23 -6.24 2.98
N PRO A 79 -9.29 -7.56 2.68
CA PRO A 79 -8.11 -8.42 2.55
C PRO A 79 -7.20 -8.08 1.36
N ASN A 80 -7.60 -7.20 0.45
CA ASN A 80 -6.78 -6.73 -0.67
C ASN A 80 -6.32 -5.27 -0.50
N ALA A 81 -6.75 -4.60 0.58
CA ALA A 81 -6.38 -3.24 0.86
C ALA A 81 -5.14 -3.15 1.76
N HIS A 82 -4.37 -2.10 1.56
CA HIS A 82 -3.31 -1.66 2.45
C HIS A 82 -3.46 -0.17 2.72
N LEU A 83 -2.90 0.26 3.84
CA LEU A 83 -2.88 1.65 4.26
C LEU A 83 -1.79 2.43 3.50
N THR A 84 -2.06 3.69 3.20
CA THR A 84 -1.28 4.47 2.22
C THR A 84 -1.17 5.94 2.63
N CYS A 85 -0.36 6.73 1.92
CA CYS A 85 -0.36 8.20 1.98
C CYS A 85 -0.20 8.75 3.42
N LEU A 86 -0.97 9.77 3.80
CA LEU A 86 -0.92 10.40 5.12
C LEU A 86 -1.21 9.42 6.26
N SER A 87 -2.07 8.42 6.07
CA SER A 87 -2.28 7.39 7.10
C SER A 87 -0.98 6.67 7.46
N SER A 88 -0.16 6.33 6.46
CA SER A 88 1.16 5.73 6.68
C SER A 88 2.14 6.73 7.33
N ALA A 89 2.16 7.98 6.85
CA ALA A 89 3.06 9.02 7.37
C ALA A 89 2.78 9.39 8.84
N ILE A 90 1.50 9.49 9.21
CA ILE A 90 1.05 9.73 10.59
C ILE A 90 1.49 8.58 11.50
N GLY A 91 1.29 7.33 11.07
CA GLY A 91 1.73 6.17 11.83
C GLY A 91 3.24 6.20 12.11
N ARG A 92 4.02 6.73 11.17
CA ARG A 92 5.48 6.87 11.29
C ARG A 92 5.91 8.08 12.13
N GLY A 93 4.97 8.94 12.53
CA GLY A 93 5.24 10.19 13.23
C GLY A 93 5.86 11.27 12.36
N TRP A 94 5.76 11.14 11.03
CA TRP A 94 6.26 12.15 10.09
C TRP A 94 5.28 13.29 9.90
N SER A 95 3.99 13.06 10.18
CA SER A 95 2.96 14.08 10.07
C SER A 95 2.06 14.04 11.30
N SER A 96 1.62 15.22 11.74
CA SER A 96 0.63 15.41 12.79
C SER A 96 -0.73 15.86 12.28
N VAL A 97 -0.90 15.91 10.95
CA VAL A 97 -2.14 16.33 10.26
C VAL A 97 -3.32 15.59 10.88
N HIS A 98 -4.15 16.36 11.59
CA HIS A 98 -5.25 15.85 12.39
C HIS A 98 -6.32 15.24 11.49
N SER A 99 -6.30 13.91 11.41
CA SER A 99 -7.30 13.20 10.62
C SER A 99 -7.74 11.96 11.37
N ARG A 100 -8.60 12.18 12.38
CA ARG A 100 -9.44 11.10 12.94
C ARG A 100 -10.24 10.37 11.85
N ASP A 101 -10.33 10.96 10.65
CA ASP A 101 -11.05 10.47 9.48
C ASP A 101 -10.14 9.94 8.35
N CYS A 102 -8.80 9.99 8.44
CA CYS A 102 -7.94 9.45 7.39
C CYS A 102 -7.67 7.96 7.60
N ARG A 103 -8.61 7.14 7.14
CA ARG A 103 -8.33 5.76 6.77
C ARG A 103 -8.13 5.72 5.26
N GLN A 104 -6.94 6.11 4.85
CA GLN A 104 -6.54 6.14 3.45
C GLN A 104 -6.09 4.73 3.06
N LEU A 105 -6.85 4.14 2.14
CA LEU A 105 -6.72 2.76 1.72
C LEU A 105 -6.50 2.69 0.21
N THR A 106 -5.69 1.72 -0.18
CA THR A 106 -5.39 1.45 -1.57
C THR A 106 -5.66 -0.02 -1.89
N GLN A 107 -6.44 -0.27 -2.94
CA GLN A 107 -6.65 -1.58 -3.55
C GLN A 107 -7.10 -1.43 -5.02
N SER A 108 -7.12 -2.53 -5.78
CA SER A 108 -7.62 -2.51 -7.16
C SER A 108 -9.04 -1.94 -7.24
N GLU A 109 -9.29 -1.04 -8.19
CA GLU A 109 -10.61 -0.41 -8.41
C GLU A 109 -11.71 -1.41 -8.79
N ARG A 110 -11.34 -2.64 -9.15
CA ARG A 110 -12.27 -3.75 -9.41
C ARG A 110 -12.88 -4.33 -8.13
N MET A 111 -12.30 -4.01 -6.97
CA MET A 111 -12.78 -4.48 -5.66
C MET A 111 -13.77 -3.48 -5.05
N ARG A 112 -14.63 -3.96 -4.13
CA ARG A 112 -15.58 -3.11 -3.42
C ARG A 112 -14.84 -2.10 -2.53
N GLN A 113 -15.11 -0.81 -2.75
CA GLN A 113 -14.54 0.31 -2.00
C GLN A 113 -15.66 1.09 -1.28
N PRO A 114 -16.16 0.61 -0.12
CA PRO A 114 -17.22 1.31 0.61
C PRO A 114 -16.70 2.63 1.19
N THR A 115 -17.56 3.64 1.29
CA THR A 115 -17.19 4.97 1.81
C THR A 115 -16.99 5.00 3.33
N SER A 116 -17.37 3.94 4.04
CA SER A 116 -17.26 3.85 5.50
C SER A 116 -17.11 2.42 5.99
N TRP A 117 -16.49 2.25 7.15
CA TRP A 117 -16.38 0.99 7.89
C TRP A 117 -16.30 1.25 9.39
N GLY A 118 -17.05 0.50 10.21
CA GLY A 118 -16.98 0.64 11.67
C GLY A 118 -17.32 2.04 12.22
N GLY A 119 -18.07 2.85 11.47
CA GLY A 119 -18.35 4.25 11.82
C GLY A 119 -17.29 5.26 11.36
N PHE A 120 -16.20 4.80 10.75
CA PHE A 120 -15.14 5.64 10.18
C PHE A 120 -15.38 5.91 8.70
N ALA A 121 -15.05 7.12 8.23
CA ALA A 121 -14.94 7.42 6.82
C ALA A 121 -13.71 6.72 6.21
N LEU A 122 -13.85 6.19 4.99
CA LEU A 122 -12.76 5.58 4.25
C LEU A 122 -12.44 6.44 3.02
N ASN A 123 -11.16 6.71 2.80
CA ASN A 123 -10.70 7.41 1.61
C ASN A 123 -9.92 6.43 0.73
N TRP A 124 -10.39 6.20 -0.49
CA TRP A 124 -9.81 5.23 -1.40
C TRP A 124 -8.92 5.93 -2.43
N PHE A 125 -7.66 5.54 -2.45
CA PHE A 125 -6.74 5.92 -3.50
C PHE A 125 -6.64 4.80 -4.54
N PRO A 126 -6.54 5.14 -5.85
CA PRO A 126 -6.39 4.16 -6.90
C PRO A 126 -5.19 3.25 -6.63
N GLY A 127 -5.45 1.96 -6.42
CA GLY A 127 -4.39 0.98 -6.22
C GLY A 127 -3.86 0.44 -7.52
N HIS A 128 -2.54 0.47 -7.67
CA HIS A 128 -1.87 -0.28 -8.71
C HIS A 128 -2.01 -1.78 -8.44
N ASP A 129 -2.18 -2.58 -9.50
CA ASP A 129 -2.45 -4.02 -9.43
C ASP A 129 -1.32 -4.88 -8.79
N LEU A 130 -0.22 -4.28 -8.31
CA LEU A 130 0.87 -5.01 -7.64
C LEU A 130 1.28 -4.34 -6.30
N PRO A 131 1.41 -5.12 -5.20
CA PRO A 131 1.71 -4.62 -3.86
C PRO A 131 3.20 -4.35 -3.65
N TRP A 132 3.85 -3.61 -4.55
CA TRP A 132 5.23 -3.18 -4.32
C TRP A 132 5.28 -2.22 -3.13
N GLY A 133 6.34 -2.27 -2.31
CA GLY A 133 6.47 -1.37 -1.16
C GLY A 133 5.31 -1.47 -0.17
N VAL A 134 4.76 -2.67 0.06
CA VAL A 134 3.78 -2.92 1.11
C VAL A 134 4.45 -3.74 2.21
N GLU A 135 4.45 -3.21 3.42
CA GLU A 135 4.88 -3.90 4.64
C GLU A 135 3.70 -4.69 5.21
N CYS A 136 3.93 -5.96 5.50
CA CYS A 136 3.03 -6.78 6.32
C CYS A 136 3.58 -6.81 7.74
N ARG A 137 2.78 -6.33 8.70
CA ARG A 137 3.14 -6.23 10.12
C ARG A 137 2.12 -6.95 10.97
N LEU A 138 2.47 -7.27 12.22
CA LEU A 138 1.56 -7.89 13.18
C LEU A 138 1.04 -6.83 14.14
N GLY A 139 -0.27 -6.81 14.35
CA GLY A 139 -0.90 -6.00 15.38
C GLY A 139 -0.65 -6.55 16.79
N ALA A 140 -1.10 -5.81 17.80
CA ALA A 140 -1.01 -6.22 19.21
C ALA A 140 -1.73 -7.55 19.52
N ASP A 141 -2.70 -7.92 18.68
CA ASP A 141 -3.48 -9.16 18.74
C ASP A 141 -2.93 -10.27 17.82
N GLU A 142 -1.70 -10.10 17.30
CA GLU A 142 -1.08 -10.97 16.29
C GLU A 142 -1.83 -11.04 14.95
N THR A 143 -2.87 -10.21 14.74
CA THR A 143 -3.55 -10.12 13.44
C THR A 143 -2.70 -9.29 12.47
N PRO A 144 -2.45 -9.78 11.25
CA PRO A 144 -1.63 -9.05 10.29
C PRO A 144 -2.36 -7.82 9.75
N TYR A 145 -1.61 -6.73 9.58
CA TYR A 145 -2.04 -5.54 8.86
C TYR A 145 -1.04 -5.16 7.77
N ARG A 146 -1.53 -4.43 6.75
CA ARG A 146 -0.76 -4.05 5.57
C ARG A 146 -0.70 -2.54 5.45
N VAL A 147 0.50 -2.01 5.25
CA VAL A 147 0.76 -0.57 5.16
C VAL A 147 1.86 -0.29 4.14
N ALA A 148 1.83 0.86 3.48
CA ALA A 148 2.88 1.30 2.59
C ALA A 148 4.24 1.37 3.34
N SER A 149 5.30 0.96 2.65
CA SER A 149 6.67 1.15 3.13
C SER A 149 7.02 2.62 3.21
N ALA A 150 8.12 2.94 3.89
CA ALA A 150 8.64 4.30 3.98
C ALA A 150 8.76 4.96 2.60
N GLU A 151 9.43 4.30 1.66
CA GLU A 151 9.68 4.79 0.31
C GLU A 151 8.39 4.97 -0.47
N ARG A 152 7.49 4.00 -0.36
CA ARG A 152 6.19 4.06 -1.03
C ARG A 152 5.34 5.21 -0.48
N THR A 153 5.37 5.43 0.82
CA THR A 153 4.66 6.54 1.48
C THR A 153 5.11 7.88 0.91
N LEU A 154 6.42 8.13 0.84
CA LEU A 154 6.97 9.37 0.28
C LEU A 154 6.61 9.58 -1.20
N LEU A 155 6.63 8.51 -1.99
CA LEU A 155 6.26 8.55 -3.41
C LEU A 155 4.76 8.82 -3.61
N GLU A 156 3.92 8.18 -2.79
CA GLU A 156 2.46 8.38 -2.84
C GLU A 156 2.08 9.80 -2.38
N LEU A 157 2.76 10.36 -1.37
CA LEU A 157 2.56 11.75 -0.97
C LEU A 157 2.94 12.73 -2.07
N ALA A 158 4.09 12.53 -2.75
CA ALA A 158 4.51 13.35 -3.88
C ALA A 158 3.52 13.28 -5.07
N ASP A 159 3.06 12.07 -5.42
CA ASP A 159 2.10 11.87 -6.52
C ASP A 159 0.71 12.48 -6.19
N LYS A 160 0.35 12.49 -4.91
CA LYS A 160 -0.96 12.95 -4.42
C LYS A 160 -0.92 14.33 -3.76
N GLU A 161 0.15 15.10 -3.94
CA GLU A 161 0.28 16.44 -3.35
C GLU A 161 -0.91 17.34 -3.68
N GLY A 162 -1.40 17.32 -4.93
CA GLY A 162 -2.58 18.09 -5.32
C GLY A 162 -3.88 17.70 -4.59
N ALA A 163 -3.93 16.53 -3.93
CA ALA A 163 -5.07 16.08 -3.13
C ALA A 163 -4.95 16.44 -1.63
N PHE A 164 -3.75 16.77 -1.15
CA PHE A 164 -3.46 17.05 0.26
C PHE A 164 -3.06 18.51 0.50
N GLY A 165 -2.41 19.15 -0.47
CA GLY A 165 -1.81 20.48 -0.33
C GLY A 165 -0.32 20.39 0.01
N GLU A 166 0.43 21.41 -0.40
CA GLU A 166 1.89 21.51 -0.23
C GLU A 166 2.29 21.48 1.25
N ASP A 167 1.52 22.13 2.13
CA ASP A 167 1.83 22.21 3.56
C ASP A 167 1.74 20.84 4.26
N ASP A 168 0.66 20.08 4.00
CA ASP A 168 0.42 18.76 4.59
C ASP A 168 1.44 17.71 4.11
N VAL A 169 1.88 17.85 2.85
CA VAL A 169 2.92 16.99 2.26
C VAL A 169 4.31 17.42 2.74
N GLY A 170 4.56 18.73 2.85
CA GLY A 170 5.81 19.31 3.35
C GLY A 170 6.12 18.95 4.80
N GLU A 171 5.10 18.78 5.64
CA GLU A 171 5.28 18.31 7.03
C GLU A 171 5.82 16.87 7.08
N ALA A 172 5.48 16.03 6.10
CA ALA A 172 5.81 14.61 6.07
C ALA A 172 7.22 14.27 5.55
N TYR A 173 8.04 15.29 5.23
CA TYR A 173 9.41 15.17 4.71
C TYR A 173 10.50 15.52 5.73
#